data_AF-C5K9H4-F1
#
_entry.id   AF-C5K9H4-F1
#
_cell.length_a   1.000
_cell.length_b   1.000
_cell.length_c   1.000
_cell.angle_alpha   90.00
_cell.angle_beta   90.00
_cell.angle_gamma   90.00
#
_symmetry.space_group_name_H-M   'P 1'
#
loop_
_entity.id
_entity.type
_entity.pdbx_description
1 polymer ?
#
loop_
_entity_poly.entity_id
_entity_poly.type
_entity_poly.pdbx_seq_one_letter_code
_entity_poly.pdbx_strand_id
1 'polypeptide(L)'
;MWMALGEMLAQMVGRLPEFDEDPVQELTKSADALLVRFKYENDRQCARTLILFRAISNLIRVALETSINACDAAVDEANTKLVGDAVLQDWAKGVMAETTDSFTKRCTREYPWIASQSEFRSNKALLIQEVKDRIDTCTSKHAVRLAEHLRQEVEMLMGGYRAEKRKLEMTALPADEAVLRRDHTAITQDVLDRFDSDEEAVADSAAYKDFRSQLDHSMGAEWDRLRKKNIELWKVYSDDATACALEMNRKYVKESCPQGWMCLFKLWPSSHAGRVKANLDECFETKSSVKMPISMRQAVFDSWYEKELGKEAAEVRQNLMVFLFTLTLPVVWISWLTTRSRKIL
;
A
#
# COMPACT_ATOMS: atom_id res chain seq x y z
N MET A 1 36.85 117.30 -46.25
CA MET A 1 35.54 116.90 -45.69
C MET A 1 34.94 115.72 -46.48
N TRP A 2 35.72 114.65 -46.71
CA TRP A 2 35.28 113.38 -47.32
C TRP A 2 36.02 112.17 -46.71
N MET A 3 36.71 112.37 -45.57
CA MET A 3 37.38 111.28 -44.83
C MET A 3 36.57 110.82 -43.60
N ALA A 4 35.54 111.56 -43.18
CA ALA A 4 34.81 111.27 -41.94
C ALA A 4 33.67 110.23 -42.08
N LEU A 5 33.35 109.78 -43.30
CA LEU A 5 32.27 108.81 -43.54
C LEU A 5 32.77 107.37 -43.77
N GLY A 6 34.06 107.19 -44.07
CA GLY A 6 34.68 105.85 -44.14
C GLY A 6 34.93 105.24 -42.75
N GLU A 7 35.16 106.07 -41.73
CA GLU A 7 35.48 105.61 -40.37
C GLU A 7 34.23 105.25 -39.54
N MET A 8 33.06 105.83 -39.85
CA MET A 8 31.82 105.49 -39.13
C MET A 8 31.22 104.14 -39.54
N LEU A 9 31.49 103.66 -40.76
CA LEU A 9 31.03 102.32 -41.19
C LEU A 9 31.88 101.18 -40.63
N ALA A 10 33.12 101.45 -40.20
CA ALA A 10 34.00 100.47 -39.56
C ALA A 10 33.71 100.28 -38.06
N GLN A 11 32.98 101.20 -37.41
CA GLN A 11 32.63 101.10 -35.99
C GLN A 11 31.30 100.38 -35.72
N MET A 12 30.51 100.07 -36.76
CA MET A 12 29.21 99.37 -36.61
C MET A 12 29.20 97.92 -37.11
N VAL A 13 30.33 97.39 -37.60
CA VAL A 13 30.49 95.94 -37.64
C VAL A 13 30.95 95.56 -36.23
N GLY A 14 30.01 95.12 -35.39
CA GLY A 14 30.31 94.60 -34.07
C GLY A 14 31.52 93.69 -34.18
N ARG A 15 32.60 94.04 -33.45
CA ARG A 15 33.79 93.20 -33.38
C ARG A 15 33.31 91.81 -33.00
N LEU A 16 33.39 90.87 -33.96
CA LEU A 16 33.32 89.46 -33.64
C LEU A 16 34.34 89.23 -32.51
N PRO A 17 33.98 88.51 -31.45
CA PRO A 17 34.88 88.30 -30.33
C PRO A 17 36.24 87.84 -30.87
N GLU A 18 37.30 88.57 -30.53
CA GLU A 18 38.67 88.10 -30.78
C GLU A 18 38.88 86.92 -29.86
N PHE A 19 38.93 85.73 -30.45
CA PHE A 19 39.30 84.51 -29.75
C PHE A 19 40.82 84.37 -29.85
N ASP A 20 41.48 84.15 -28.71
CA ASP A 20 42.94 83.99 -28.62
C ASP A 20 43.43 82.68 -29.30
N GLU A 21 42.55 81.70 -29.47
CA GLU A 21 42.73 80.49 -30.29
C GLU A 21 41.58 80.39 -31.32
N ASP A 22 41.77 79.65 -32.42
CA ASP A 22 40.70 79.41 -33.40
C ASP A 22 39.47 78.82 -32.67
N PRO A 23 38.31 79.50 -32.66
CA PRO A 23 37.15 79.07 -31.88
C PRO A 23 36.66 77.68 -32.25
N VAL A 24 36.95 77.19 -33.46
CA VAL A 24 36.68 75.81 -33.87
C VAL A 24 37.57 74.83 -33.09
N GLN A 25 38.85 75.16 -32.87
CA GLN A 25 39.76 74.31 -32.09
C GLN A 25 39.39 74.29 -30.61
N GLU A 26 39.01 75.42 -30.03
CA GLU A 26 38.58 75.51 -28.63
C GLU A 26 37.26 74.75 -28.38
N LEU A 27 36.30 74.85 -29.30
CA LEU A 27 35.08 74.05 -29.30
C LEU A 27 35.36 72.55 -29.48
N THR A 28 36.28 72.18 -30.37
CA THR A 28 36.66 70.78 -30.60
C THR A 28 37.31 70.18 -29.36
N LYS A 29 38.25 70.91 -28.74
CA LYS A 29 38.91 70.50 -27.48
C LYS A 29 37.92 70.37 -26.33
N SER A 30 36.94 71.27 -26.25
CA SER A 30 35.86 71.22 -25.25
C SER A 30 34.89 70.06 -25.50
N ALA A 31 34.55 69.79 -26.77
CA ALA A 31 33.73 68.66 -27.17
C ALA A 31 34.43 67.32 -26.89
N ASP A 32 35.74 67.22 -27.16
CA ASP A 32 36.56 66.05 -26.85
C ASP A 32 36.66 65.81 -25.34
N ALA A 33 36.85 66.86 -24.54
CA ALA A 33 36.86 66.77 -23.08
C ALA A 33 35.50 66.29 -22.53
N LEU A 34 34.38 66.76 -23.08
CA LEU A 34 33.04 66.29 -22.73
C LEU A 34 32.83 64.83 -23.15
N LEU A 35 33.28 64.43 -24.34
CA LEU A 35 33.23 63.05 -24.83
C LEU A 35 34.00 62.08 -23.91
N VAL A 36 35.21 62.46 -23.48
CA VAL A 36 36.01 61.68 -22.53
C VAL A 36 35.29 61.56 -21.18
N ARG A 37 34.69 62.65 -20.69
CA ARG A 37 33.92 62.65 -19.44
C ARG A 37 32.69 61.75 -19.53
N PHE A 38 31.91 61.85 -20.61
CA PHE A 38 30.75 60.99 -20.84
C PHE A 38 31.14 59.51 -20.95
N LYS A 39 32.25 59.22 -21.63
CA LYS A 39 32.79 57.85 -21.73
C LYS A 39 33.17 57.31 -20.35
N TYR A 40 33.88 58.10 -19.55
CA TYR A 40 34.24 57.72 -18.18
C TYR A 40 33.02 57.51 -17.27
N GLU A 41 32.01 58.39 -17.36
CA GLU A 41 30.77 58.27 -16.60
C GLU A 41 29.98 57.01 -17.01
N ASN A 42 29.90 56.72 -18.31
CA ASN A 42 29.29 55.51 -18.86
C ASN A 42 30.04 54.25 -18.41
N ASP A 43 31.37 54.22 -18.52
CA ASP A 43 32.20 53.10 -18.07
C ASP A 43 32.04 52.85 -16.57
N ARG A 44 31.94 53.93 -15.77
CA ARG A 44 31.67 53.85 -14.33
C ARG A 44 30.27 53.33 -14.01
N GLN A 45 29.25 53.76 -14.76
CA GLN A 45 27.89 53.22 -14.63
C GLN A 45 27.85 51.74 -15.01
N CYS A 46 28.44 51.36 -16.15
CA CYS A 46 28.58 49.97 -16.57
C CYS A 46 29.25 49.12 -15.48
N ALA A 47 30.38 49.57 -14.93
CA ALA A 47 31.09 48.87 -13.87
C ALA A 47 30.23 48.68 -12.62
N ARG A 48 29.46 49.70 -12.19
CA ARG A 48 28.54 49.61 -11.05
C ARG A 48 27.43 48.59 -11.29
N THR A 49 26.83 48.60 -12.47
CA THR A 49 25.77 47.65 -12.84
C THR A 49 26.29 46.21 -12.87
N LEU A 50 27.52 46.01 -13.37
CA LEU A 50 28.16 44.69 -13.45
C LEU A 50 28.50 44.13 -12.06
N ILE A 51 28.97 44.99 -11.14
CA ILE A 51 29.21 44.61 -9.74
C ILE A 51 27.88 44.23 -9.05
N LEU A 52 26.83 45.03 -9.24
CA LEU A 52 25.51 44.74 -8.68
C LEU A 52 24.96 43.40 -9.19
N PHE A 53 25.06 43.15 -10.49
CA PHE A 53 24.62 41.90 -11.12
C PHE A 53 25.34 40.68 -10.55
N ARG A 54 26.68 40.75 -10.43
CA ARG A 54 27.47 39.67 -9.80
C ARG A 54 27.09 39.45 -8.34
N ALA A 55 26.86 40.51 -7.57
CA ALA A 55 26.44 40.40 -6.18
C ALA A 55 25.07 39.69 -6.05
N ILE A 56 24.12 40.03 -6.94
CA ILE A 56 22.77 39.42 -6.96
C ILE A 56 22.85 37.94 -7.38
N SER A 57 23.60 37.63 -8.43
CA SER A 57 23.77 36.25 -8.89
C SER A 57 24.41 35.37 -7.80
N ASN A 58 25.42 35.90 -7.09
CA ASN A 58 26.02 35.23 -5.94
C ASN A 58 25.04 35.06 -4.77
N LEU A 59 24.22 36.08 -4.47
CA LEU A 59 23.21 35.99 -3.40
C LEU A 59 22.19 34.88 -3.70
N ILE A 60 21.68 34.81 -4.93
CA ILE A 60 20.72 33.78 -5.36
C ILE A 60 21.37 32.40 -5.25
N ARG A 61 22.61 32.24 -5.73
CA ARG A 61 23.35 30.98 -5.68
C ARG A 61 23.54 30.49 -4.23
N VAL A 62 24.01 31.36 -3.34
CA VAL A 62 24.22 31.01 -1.92
C VAL A 62 22.90 30.70 -1.23
N ALA A 63 21.84 31.44 -1.52
CA ALA A 63 20.51 31.16 -0.99
C ALA A 63 19.97 29.80 -1.44
N LEU A 64 20.18 29.44 -2.72
CA LEU A 64 19.82 28.13 -3.27
C LEU A 64 20.55 27.01 -2.53
N GLU A 65 21.89 27.08 -2.49
CA GLU A 65 22.76 26.07 -1.87
C GLU A 65 22.42 25.89 -0.37
N THR A 66 22.21 26.98 0.36
CA THR A 66 21.86 26.90 1.79
C THR A 66 20.48 26.28 2.00
N SER A 67 19.53 26.53 1.10
CA SER A 67 18.18 25.97 1.21
C SER A 67 18.17 24.47 0.89
N ILE A 68 18.95 24.05 -0.11
CA ILE A 68 19.14 22.62 -0.40
C ILE A 68 19.79 21.90 0.79
N ASN A 69 20.86 22.47 1.37
CA ASN A 69 21.52 21.87 2.54
C ASN A 69 20.58 21.77 3.77
N ALA A 70 19.67 22.72 3.93
CA ALA A 70 18.65 22.65 4.99
C ALA A 70 17.64 21.52 4.73
N CYS A 71 17.23 21.32 3.48
CA CYS A 71 16.41 20.18 3.09
C CYS A 71 17.13 18.85 3.36
N ASP A 72 18.42 18.75 3.03
CA ASP A 72 19.20 17.53 3.28
C ASP A 72 19.27 17.21 4.79
N ALA A 73 19.48 18.22 5.64
CA ALA A 73 19.44 18.03 7.10
C ALA A 73 18.06 17.54 7.61
N ALA A 74 16.97 18.10 7.07
CA ALA A 74 15.61 17.67 7.42
C ALA A 74 15.30 16.23 6.93
N VAL A 75 15.83 15.84 5.77
CA VAL A 75 15.75 14.47 5.25
C VAL A 75 16.52 13.51 6.13
N ASP A 76 17.72 13.87 6.59
CA ASP A 76 18.51 13.04 7.49
C ASP A 76 17.80 12.83 8.83
N GLU A 77 17.19 13.88 9.38
CA GLU A 77 16.39 13.78 10.61
C GLU A 77 15.17 12.86 10.41
N ALA A 78 14.42 13.02 9.31
CA ALA A 78 13.28 12.17 8.98
C ALA A 78 13.67 10.69 8.82
N ASN A 79 14.90 10.43 8.36
CA ASN A 79 15.41 9.07 8.23
C ASN A 79 15.70 8.40 9.59
N THR A 80 15.67 9.10 10.72
CA THR A 80 15.97 8.47 12.02
C THR A 80 14.82 7.65 12.60
N LYS A 81 13.57 7.95 12.21
CA LYS A 81 12.38 7.35 12.83
C LYS A 81 11.38 6.86 11.79
N LEU A 82 10.73 5.74 12.10
CA LEU A 82 9.56 5.28 11.36
C LEU A 82 8.34 6.06 11.87
N VAL A 83 7.49 6.47 10.93
CA VAL A 83 6.32 7.30 11.20
C VAL A 83 5.20 6.94 10.23
N GLY A 84 3.98 7.26 10.62
CA GLY A 84 2.79 7.15 9.81
C GLY A 84 2.78 7.94 8.50
N ASP A 85 1.86 7.59 7.60
CA ASP A 85 1.68 8.24 6.30
C ASP A 85 1.27 9.72 6.46
N ALA A 86 0.40 10.03 7.42
CA ALA A 86 -0.05 11.40 7.67
C ALA A 86 1.09 12.29 8.17
N VAL A 87 1.88 11.79 9.12
CA VAL A 87 3.04 12.50 9.67
C VAL A 87 4.09 12.75 8.58
N LEU A 88 4.35 11.74 7.73
CA LEU A 88 5.30 11.85 6.63
C LEU A 88 4.84 12.86 5.57
N GLN A 89 3.55 12.89 5.24
CA GLN A 89 2.99 13.86 4.31
C GLN A 89 3.03 15.29 4.86
N ASP A 90 2.75 15.48 6.14
CA ASP A 90 2.80 16.80 6.76
C ASP A 90 4.24 17.30 6.89
N TRP A 91 5.19 16.41 7.21
CA TRP A 91 6.62 16.71 7.14
C TRP A 91 7.04 17.15 5.74
N ALA A 92 6.67 16.39 4.69
CA ALA A 92 7.00 16.72 3.30
C ALA A 92 6.48 18.10 2.89
N LYS A 93 5.23 18.42 3.23
CA LYS A 93 4.64 19.76 2.98
C LYS A 93 5.38 20.85 3.76
N GLY A 94 5.70 20.58 5.03
CA GLY A 94 6.44 21.49 5.90
C GLY A 94 7.82 21.84 5.34
N VAL A 95 8.61 20.82 4.99
CA VAL A 95 9.95 21.01 4.40
C VAL A 95 9.87 21.77 3.08
N MET A 96 8.95 21.41 2.17
CA MET A 96 8.79 22.12 0.90
C MET A 96 8.48 23.61 1.11
N ALA A 97 7.55 23.93 2.02
CA ALA A 97 7.15 25.29 2.32
C ALA A 97 8.30 26.08 2.98
N GLU A 98 8.92 25.53 4.03
CA GLU A 98 10.01 26.17 4.77
C GLU A 98 11.21 26.46 3.88
N THR A 99 11.61 25.48 3.06
CA THR A 99 12.77 25.61 2.18
C THR A 99 12.54 26.69 1.12
N THR A 100 11.34 26.70 0.52
CA THR A 100 10.94 27.69 -0.51
C THR A 100 10.80 29.09 0.08
N ASP A 101 10.25 29.22 1.28
CA ASP A 101 10.09 30.48 1.98
C ASP A 101 11.44 31.04 2.46
N SER A 102 12.32 30.18 2.99
CA SER A 102 13.67 30.56 3.41
C SER A 102 14.48 31.09 2.23
N PHE A 103 14.45 30.42 1.08
CA PHE A 103 15.06 30.91 -0.16
C PHE A 103 14.50 32.28 -0.57
N THR A 104 13.17 32.39 -0.61
CA THR A 104 12.50 33.64 -1.02
C THR A 104 12.87 34.79 -0.09
N LYS A 105 12.82 34.57 1.23
CA LYS A 105 13.17 35.58 2.25
C LYS A 105 14.64 35.99 2.14
N ARG A 106 15.59 35.04 2.01
CA ARG A 106 17.03 35.35 1.88
C ARG A 106 17.33 36.21 0.65
N CYS A 107 16.72 35.90 -0.48
CA CYS A 107 16.92 36.66 -1.72
C CYS A 107 16.26 38.05 -1.68
N THR A 108 15.08 38.18 -1.08
CA THR A 108 14.27 39.42 -1.16
C THR A 108 14.43 40.36 0.03
N ARG A 109 15.12 39.95 1.11
CA ARG A 109 15.28 40.73 2.33
C ARG A 109 15.88 42.12 2.09
N GLU A 110 16.98 42.17 1.34
CA GLU A 110 17.71 43.43 1.09
C GLU A 110 17.25 44.12 -0.19
N TYR A 111 16.83 43.33 -1.18
CA TYR A 111 16.44 43.82 -2.51
C TYR A 111 15.14 43.15 -2.96
N PRO A 112 13.95 43.70 -2.59
CA PRO A 112 12.66 43.08 -2.90
C PRO A 112 12.41 42.87 -4.40
N TRP A 113 12.98 43.73 -5.24
CA TRP A 113 12.87 43.66 -6.70
C TRP A 113 13.63 42.47 -7.31
N ILE A 114 14.48 41.75 -6.56
CA ILE A 114 15.09 40.51 -7.05
C ILE A 114 14.02 39.49 -7.45
N ALA A 115 12.85 39.51 -6.80
CA ALA A 115 11.74 38.62 -7.13
C ALA A 115 11.25 38.75 -8.58
N SER A 116 11.41 39.92 -9.22
CA SER A 116 11.01 40.12 -10.61
C SER A 116 12.06 39.66 -11.63
N GLN A 117 13.28 39.31 -11.19
CA GLN A 117 14.35 38.86 -12.07
C GLN A 117 14.07 37.45 -12.61
N SER A 118 14.49 37.18 -13.85
CA SER A 118 14.36 35.86 -14.48
C SER A 118 15.18 34.81 -13.74
N GLU A 119 16.41 35.16 -13.35
CA GLU A 119 17.32 34.27 -12.62
C GLU A 119 16.72 33.80 -11.29
N PHE A 120 16.07 34.69 -10.54
CA PHE A 120 15.38 34.33 -9.30
C PHE A 120 14.27 33.31 -9.56
N ARG A 121 13.43 33.54 -10.57
CA ARG A 121 12.33 32.63 -10.93
C ARG A 121 12.84 31.26 -11.36
N SER A 122 13.89 31.22 -12.18
CA SER A 122 14.52 29.96 -12.62
C SER A 122 15.14 29.19 -11.45
N ASN A 123 15.89 29.85 -10.57
CA ASN A 123 16.50 29.20 -9.40
C ASN A 123 15.46 28.76 -8.37
N LYS A 124 14.36 29.51 -8.21
CA LYS A 124 13.24 29.08 -7.36
C LYS A 124 12.56 27.82 -7.91
N ALA A 125 12.34 27.76 -9.23
CA ALA A 125 11.78 26.58 -9.87
C ALA A 125 12.70 25.37 -9.72
N LEU A 126 14.01 25.57 -9.92
CA LEU A 126 15.03 24.56 -9.69
C LEU A 126 15.01 24.06 -8.24
N LEU A 127 14.98 24.97 -7.26
CA LEU A 127 14.88 24.61 -5.83
C LEU A 127 13.66 23.73 -5.56
N ILE A 128 12.48 24.12 -6.05
CA ILE A 128 11.23 23.37 -5.82
C ILE A 128 11.36 21.95 -6.38
N GLN A 129 11.94 21.80 -7.57
CA GLN A 129 12.17 20.49 -8.18
C GLN A 129 13.17 19.66 -7.36
N GLU A 130 14.31 20.25 -7.01
CA GLU A 130 15.42 19.60 -6.32
C GLU A 130 15.05 19.14 -4.90
N VAL A 131 14.22 19.93 -4.20
CA VAL A 131 13.62 19.60 -2.89
C VAL A 131 12.57 18.52 -3.04
N LYS A 132 11.73 18.59 -4.07
CA LYS A 132 10.71 17.57 -4.34
C LYS A 132 11.36 16.20 -4.58
N ASP A 133 12.38 16.15 -5.43
CA ASP A 133 13.07 14.90 -5.77
C ASP A 133 13.72 14.26 -4.52
N ARG A 134 14.24 15.08 -3.60
CA ARG A 134 14.76 14.63 -2.30
C ARG A 134 13.67 14.07 -1.39
N ILE A 135 12.55 14.79 -1.27
CA ILE A 135 11.39 14.35 -0.48
C ILE A 135 10.83 13.03 -1.02
N ASP A 136 10.67 12.91 -2.34
CA ASP A 136 10.16 11.71 -3.00
C ASP A 136 11.14 10.52 -2.80
N THR A 137 12.45 10.78 -2.86
CA THR A 137 13.49 9.78 -2.55
C THR A 137 13.46 9.36 -1.07
N CYS A 138 13.25 10.31 -0.16
CA CYS A 138 13.13 10.02 1.27
C CYS A 138 11.88 9.18 1.57
N THR A 139 10.74 9.58 1.00
CA THR A 139 9.44 8.90 1.17
C THR A 139 9.50 7.46 0.65
N SER A 140 10.11 7.24 -0.52
CA SER A 140 10.25 5.88 -1.08
C SER A 140 11.17 4.99 -0.24
N LYS A 141 12.30 5.52 0.24
CA LYS A 141 13.20 4.79 1.17
C LYS A 141 12.53 4.49 2.51
N HIS A 142 11.75 5.44 3.04
CA HIS A 142 10.99 5.26 4.26
C HIS A 142 9.98 4.13 4.12
N ALA A 143 9.20 4.11 3.03
CA ALA A 143 8.23 3.05 2.77
C ALA A 143 8.87 1.64 2.74
N VAL A 144 10.06 1.51 2.13
CA VAL A 144 10.81 0.24 2.11
C VAL A 144 11.24 -0.17 3.51
N ARG A 145 11.75 0.77 4.31
CA ARG A 145 12.18 0.49 5.69
C ARG A 145 11.02 0.14 6.60
N LEU A 146 9.90 0.84 6.46
CA LEU A 146 8.68 0.55 7.19
C LEU A 146 8.16 -0.86 6.87
N ALA A 147 8.11 -1.22 5.59
CA ALA A 147 7.69 -2.56 5.19
C ALA A 147 8.63 -3.65 5.73
N GLU A 148 9.94 -3.42 5.70
CA GLU A 148 10.91 -4.37 6.23
C GLU A 148 10.82 -4.53 7.75
N HIS A 149 10.64 -3.42 8.47
CA HIS A 149 10.41 -3.43 9.92
C HIS A 149 9.14 -4.23 10.28
N LEU A 150 8.00 -3.90 9.65
CA LEU A 150 6.74 -4.59 9.88
C LEU A 150 6.81 -6.08 9.51
N ARG A 151 7.54 -6.43 8.45
CA ARG A 151 7.78 -7.84 8.07
C ARG A 151 8.50 -8.60 9.17
N GLN A 152 9.54 -8.02 9.75
CA GLN A 152 10.31 -8.64 10.83
C GLN A 152 9.45 -8.83 12.09
N GLU A 153 8.65 -7.83 12.44
CA GLU A 153 7.72 -7.92 13.57
C GLU A 153 6.66 -9.01 13.37
N VAL A 154 6.04 -9.06 12.19
CA VAL A 154 5.09 -10.14 11.85
C VAL A 154 5.75 -11.52 11.95
N GLU A 155 6.98 -11.68 11.47
CA GLU A 155 7.72 -12.95 11.59
C GLU A 155 8.00 -13.34 13.03
N MET A 156 8.40 -12.38 13.87
CA MET A 156 8.66 -12.59 15.30
C MET A 156 7.38 -13.02 16.03
N LEU A 157 6.30 -12.25 15.85
CA LEU A 157 5.00 -12.52 16.46
C LEU A 157 4.40 -13.85 16.01
N MET A 158 4.50 -14.18 14.72
CA MET A 158 4.10 -15.49 14.20
C MET A 158 4.95 -16.63 14.77
N GLY A 159 6.22 -16.38 15.06
CA GLY A 159 7.09 -17.30 15.80
C GLY A 159 6.55 -17.60 17.20
N GLY A 160 6.19 -16.55 17.95
CA GLY A 160 5.56 -16.65 19.27
C GLY A 160 4.21 -17.39 19.22
N TYR A 161 3.33 -16.99 18.31
CA TYR A 161 2.05 -17.65 18.06
C TYR A 161 2.21 -19.16 17.82
N ARG A 162 3.13 -19.56 16.93
CA ARG A 162 3.37 -20.97 16.61
C ARG A 162 3.90 -21.75 17.81
N ALA A 163 4.68 -21.13 18.69
CA ALA A 163 5.15 -21.76 19.92
C ALA A 163 4.00 -22.02 20.89
N GLU A 164 3.11 -21.04 21.11
CA GLU A 164 1.92 -21.22 21.96
C GLU A 164 0.94 -22.24 21.37
N LYS A 165 0.69 -22.18 20.05
CA LYS A 165 -0.09 -23.19 19.35
C LYS A 165 0.50 -24.60 19.55
N ARG A 166 1.82 -24.76 19.46
CA ARG A 166 2.46 -26.07 19.67
C ARG A 166 2.25 -26.59 21.10
N LYS A 167 2.21 -25.71 22.11
CA LYS A 167 1.85 -26.10 23.47
C LYS A 167 0.42 -26.63 23.53
N LEU A 168 -0.55 -25.92 22.93
CA LEU A 168 -1.93 -26.41 22.82
C LEU A 168 -2.00 -27.80 22.15
N GLU A 169 -1.24 -27.99 21.07
CA GLU A 169 -1.20 -29.28 20.37
C GLU A 169 -0.70 -30.44 21.24
N MET A 170 0.21 -30.18 22.18
CA MET A 170 0.80 -31.20 23.05
C MET A 170 -0.01 -31.46 24.32
N THR A 171 -0.67 -30.44 24.88
CA THR A 171 -1.31 -30.54 26.20
C THR A 171 -2.82 -30.65 26.15
N ALA A 172 -3.47 -30.10 25.12
CA ALA A 172 -4.92 -29.99 25.07
C ALA A 172 -5.56 -30.98 24.09
N LEU A 173 -4.86 -31.40 23.03
CA LEU A 173 -5.46 -32.28 22.02
C LEU A 173 -5.52 -33.75 22.48
N PRO A 174 -6.60 -34.49 22.16
CA PRO A 174 -7.82 -34.00 21.49
C PRO A 174 -8.74 -33.23 22.46
N ALA A 175 -9.34 -32.13 21.98
CA ALA A 175 -10.17 -31.23 22.78
C ALA A 175 -11.56 -31.00 22.16
N ASP A 176 -12.50 -30.50 22.96
CA ASP A 176 -13.74 -29.91 22.45
C ASP A 176 -13.45 -28.66 21.59
N GLU A 177 -14.14 -28.50 20.46
CA GLU A 177 -13.92 -27.41 19.52
C GLU A 177 -14.14 -26.02 20.14
N ALA A 178 -15.10 -25.87 21.06
CA ALA A 178 -15.37 -24.59 21.69
C ALA A 178 -14.25 -24.20 22.67
N VAL A 179 -13.64 -25.17 23.35
CA VAL A 179 -12.46 -24.93 24.20
C VAL A 179 -11.27 -24.56 23.33
N LEU A 180 -10.99 -25.35 22.30
CA LEU A 180 -9.87 -25.13 21.40
C LEU A 180 -9.96 -23.76 20.69
N ARG A 181 -11.18 -23.37 20.28
CA ARG A 181 -11.43 -22.05 19.67
C ARG A 181 -11.21 -20.91 20.64
N ARG A 182 -11.63 -21.07 21.90
CA ARG A 182 -11.42 -20.05 22.95
C ARG A 182 -9.94 -19.81 23.19
N ASP A 183 -9.17 -20.89 23.34
CA ASP A 183 -7.73 -20.81 23.61
C ASP A 183 -6.99 -20.23 22.41
N HIS A 184 -7.36 -20.64 21.18
CA HIS A 184 -6.84 -20.06 19.95
C HIS A 184 -7.14 -18.55 19.86
N THR A 185 -8.39 -18.16 20.12
CA THR A 185 -8.81 -16.74 20.09
C THR A 185 -8.02 -15.90 21.09
N ALA A 186 -7.76 -16.45 22.29
CA ALA A 186 -6.98 -15.76 23.31
C ALA A 186 -5.52 -15.53 22.87
N ILE A 187 -4.88 -16.53 22.25
CA ILE A 187 -3.51 -16.40 21.73
C ILE A 187 -3.49 -15.40 20.56
N THR A 188 -4.44 -15.50 19.64
CA THR A 188 -4.56 -14.56 18.52
C THR A 188 -4.73 -13.14 19.04
N GLN A 189 -5.62 -12.90 19.99
CA GLN A 189 -5.83 -11.56 20.53
C GLN A 189 -4.55 -11.01 21.20
N ASP A 190 -3.84 -11.80 22.00
CA ASP A 190 -2.56 -11.37 22.60
C ASP A 190 -1.50 -10.98 21.55
N VAL A 191 -1.41 -11.73 20.45
CA VAL A 191 -0.50 -11.41 19.34
C VAL A 191 -0.89 -10.11 18.64
N LEU A 192 -2.19 -9.93 18.43
CA LEU A 192 -2.74 -8.76 17.78
C LEU A 192 -2.60 -7.49 18.63
N ASP A 193 -2.87 -7.60 19.92
CA ASP A 193 -2.72 -6.50 20.87
C ASP A 193 -1.25 -6.03 20.95
N ARG A 194 -0.28 -6.95 20.90
CA ARG A 194 1.15 -6.62 20.85
C ARG A 194 1.54 -5.91 19.56
N PHE A 195 1.07 -6.39 18.41
CA PHE A 195 1.32 -5.72 17.15
C PHE A 195 0.73 -4.30 17.14
N ASP A 196 -0.48 -4.15 17.68
CA ASP A 196 -1.17 -2.86 17.72
C ASP A 196 -0.53 -1.89 18.74
N SER A 197 0.05 -2.39 19.84
CA SER A 197 0.76 -1.56 20.82
C SER A 197 2.13 -1.10 20.35
N ASP A 198 2.89 -1.98 19.72
CA ASP A 198 4.28 -1.71 19.36
C ASP A 198 4.38 -0.78 18.14
N GLU A 199 3.34 -0.76 17.29
CA GLU A 199 3.31 -0.06 16.01
C GLU A 199 2.29 1.10 15.95
N GLU A 200 1.87 1.64 17.11
CA GLU A 200 0.90 2.74 17.20
C GLU A 200 1.30 3.95 16.33
N ALA A 201 2.61 4.24 16.27
CA ALA A 201 3.16 5.38 15.54
C ALA A 201 3.03 5.28 14.00
N VAL A 202 2.77 4.08 13.47
CA VAL A 202 2.67 3.80 12.03
C VAL A 202 1.30 3.23 11.63
N ALA A 203 0.33 3.23 12.54
CA ALA A 203 -0.96 2.57 12.39
C ALA A 203 -1.85 3.14 11.26
N ASP A 204 -1.66 4.42 10.91
CA ASP A 204 -2.35 5.07 9.80
C ASP A 204 -1.81 4.64 8.42
N SER A 205 -0.60 4.08 8.37
CA SER A 205 0.06 3.70 7.12
C SER A 205 -0.65 2.57 6.38
N ALA A 206 -0.60 2.61 5.04
CA ALA A 206 -1.13 1.53 4.22
C ALA A 206 -0.40 0.20 4.46
N ALA A 207 0.92 0.26 4.69
CA ALA A 207 1.75 -0.91 4.97
C ALA A 207 1.31 -1.60 6.27
N TYR A 208 1.09 -0.85 7.35
CA TYR A 208 0.61 -1.40 8.61
C TYR A 208 -0.69 -2.18 8.44
N LYS A 209 -1.68 -1.61 7.74
CA LYS A 209 -2.99 -2.27 7.51
C LYS A 209 -2.84 -3.58 6.72
N ASP A 210 -1.96 -3.61 5.73
CA ASP A 210 -1.68 -4.80 4.94
C ASP A 210 -1.02 -5.89 5.81
N PHE A 211 0.05 -5.56 6.53
CA PHE A 211 0.73 -6.52 7.42
C PHE A 211 -0.16 -7.01 8.56
N ARG A 212 -1.01 -6.14 9.13
CA ARG A 212 -2.01 -6.51 10.13
C ARG A 212 -3.01 -7.52 9.61
N SER A 213 -3.48 -7.31 8.38
CA SER A 213 -4.39 -8.25 7.70
C SER A 213 -3.70 -9.56 7.36
N GLN A 214 -2.42 -9.53 6.94
CA GLN A 214 -1.65 -10.73 6.66
C GLN A 214 -1.39 -11.56 7.92
N LEU A 215 -1.13 -10.90 9.05
CA LEU A 215 -0.94 -11.53 10.35
C LEU A 215 -2.22 -12.27 10.79
N ASP A 216 -3.37 -11.60 10.73
CA ASP A 216 -4.68 -12.20 11.05
C ASP A 216 -5.01 -13.39 10.12
N HIS A 217 -4.83 -13.20 8.81
CA HIS A 217 -5.05 -14.27 7.83
C HIS A 217 -4.15 -15.49 8.09
N SER A 218 -2.88 -15.27 8.43
CA SER A 218 -1.91 -16.32 8.71
C SER A 218 -2.31 -17.13 9.96
N MET A 219 -2.78 -16.47 11.01
CA MET A 219 -3.30 -17.14 12.20
C MET A 219 -4.59 -17.91 11.92
N GLY A 220 -5.48 -17.37 11.08
CA GLY A 220 -6.69 -18.07 10.61
C GLY A 220 -6.38 -19.34 9.83
N ALA A 221 -5.38 -19.32 8.94
CA ALA A 221 -4.93 -20.53 8.25
C ALA A 221 -4.34 -21.57 9.21
N GLU A 222 -3.64 -21.13 10.25
CA GLU A 222 -3.10 -22.02 11.29
C GLU A 222 -4.18 -22.59 12.21
N TRP A 223 -5.28 -21.86 12.43
CA TRP A 223 -6.48 -22.35 13.09
C TRP A 223 -7.10 -23.51 12.33
N ASP A 224 -7.29 -23.37 11.02
CA ASP A 224 -7.86 -24.45 10.19
C ASP A 224 -7.00 -25.73 10.25
N ARG A 225 -5.67 -25.58 10.28
CA ARG A 225 -4.73 -26.69 10.47
C ARG A 225 -4.90 -27.35 11.83
N LEU A 226 -4.98 -26.54 12.90
CA LEU A 226 -5.17 -27.02 14.26
C LEU A 226 -6.51 -27.77 14.42
N ARG A 227 -7.59 -27.22 13.85
CA ARG A 227 -8.92 -27.81 13.83
C ARG A 227 -8.92 -29.17 13.12
N LYS A 228 -8.33 -29.25 11.93
CA LYS A 228 -8.20 -30.52 11.17
C LYS A 228 -7.42 -31.57 11.96
N LYS A 229 -6.29 -31.19 12.56
CA LYS A 229 -5.50 -32.08 13.42
C LYS A 229 -6.30 -32.58 14.62
N ASN A 230 -7.07 -31.72 15.28
CA ASN A 230 -7.95 -32.13 16.39
C ASN A 230 -8.98 -33.19 15.94
N ILE A 231 -9.63 -32.98 14.79
CA ILE A 231 -10.60 -33.94 14.23
C ILE A 231 -9.92 -35.27 13.92
N GLU A 232 -8.72 -35.24 13.33
CA GLU A 232 -7.97 -36.46 13.02
C GLU A 232 -7.55 -37.24 14.26
N LEU A 233 -7.14 -36.55 15.33
CA LEU A 233 -6.87 -37.22 16.61
C LEU A 233 -8.14 -37.85 17.18
N TRP A 234 -9.25 -37.11 17.20
CA TRP A 234 -10.54 -37.67 17.64
C TRP A 234 -10.97 -38.90 16.84
N LYS A 235 -10.71 -38.91 15.52
CA LYS A 235 -10.92 -40.09 14.68
C LYS A 235 -10.13 -41.29 15.18
N VAL A 236 -8.81 -41.14 15.37
CA VAL A 236 -7.91 -42.21 15.87
C VAL A 236 -8.37 -42.77 17.21
N TYR A 237 -8.79 -41.91 18.15
CA TYR A 237 -9.34 -42.37 19.44
C TYR A 237 -10.71 -43.06 19.33
N SER A 238 -11.34 -43.02 18.16
CA SER A 238 -12.66 -43.58 17.89
C SER A 238 -12.68 -44.69 16.84
N ASP A 239 -11.52 -45.27 16.50
CA ASP A 239 -11.41 -46.34 15.51
C ASP A 239 -12.32 -47.55 15.82
N ASP A 240 -12.49 -47.89 17.09
CA ASP A 240 -13.42 -48.96 17.50
C ASP A 240 -14.89 -48.61 17.20
N ALA A 241 -15.25 -47.34 17.35
CA ALA A 241 -16.60 -46.85 17.06
C ALA A 241 -16.86 -46.79 15.55
N THR A 242 -15.88 -46.37 14.75
CA THR A 242 -16.01 -46.39 13.28
C THR A 242 -16.08 -47.81 12.74
N ALA A 243 -15.29 -48.75 13.28
CA ALA A 243 -15.37 -50.17 12.92
C ALA A 243 -16.75 -50.79 13.27
N CYS A 244 -17.27 -50.50 14.46
CA CYS A 244 -18.63 -50.86 14.88
C CYS A 244 -19.68 -50.32 13.89
N ALA A 245 -19.57 -49.04 13.52
CA ALA A 245 -20.54 -48.41 12.61
C ALA A 245 -20.52 -49.04 11.22
N LEU A 246 -19.34 -49.42 10.69
CA LEU A 246 -19.22 -50.16 9.44
C LEU A 246 -19.91 -51.51 9.50
N GLU A 247 -19.77 -52.23 10.62
CA GLU A 247 -20.44 -53.51 10.82
C GLU A 247 -21.97 -53.34 10.83
N MET A 248 -22.48 -52.33 11.55
CA MET A 248 -23.90 -52.00 11.60
C MET A 248 -24.45 -51.60 10.22
N ASN A 249 -23.71 -50.80 9.45
CA ASN A 249 -24.09 -50.43 8.08
C ASN A 249 -24.21 -51.67 7.18
N ARG A 250 -23.24 -52.60 7.25
CA ARG A 250 -23.26 -53.85 6.48
C ARG A 250 -24.42 -54.76 6.88
N LYS A 251 -24.72 -54.87 8.18
CA LYS A 251 -25.89 -55.61 8.68
C LYS A 251 -27.19 -54.99 8.16
N TYR A 252 -27.34 -53.68 8.27
CA TYR A 252 -28.51 -52.95 7.78
C TYR A 252 -28.76 -53.17 6.29
N VAL A 253 -27.71 -53.14 5.46
CA VAL A 253 -27.83 -53.43 4.02
C VAL A 253 -28.30 -54.87 3.78
N LYS A 254 -27.77 -55.86 4.51
CA LYS A 254 -28.17 -57.26 4.35
C LYS A 254 -29.62 -57.50 4.76
N GLU A 255 -30.05 -56.89 5.86
CA GLU A 255 -31.37 -57.14 6.46
C GLU A 255 -32.47 -56.31 5.81
N SER A 256 -32.20 -55.02 5.54
CA SER A 256 -33.22 -54.06 5.09
C SER A 256 -33.24 -53.83 3.59
N CYS A 257 -32.25 -54.31 2.84
CA CYS A 257 -32.19 -54.15 1.38
C CYS A 257 -32.09 -55.49 0.62
N PRO A 258 -33.02 -56.45 0.80
CA PRO A 258 -32.94 -57.79 0.20
C PRO A 258 -32.99 -57.78 -1.35
N GLN A 259 -33.62 -56.76 -1.94
CA GLN A 259 -33.71 -56.58 -3.40
C GLN A 259 -32.65 -55.63 -3.97
N GLY A 260 -31.69 -55.18 -3.16
CA GLY A 260 -30.50 -54.43 -3.59
C GLY A 260 -30.75 -53.00 -4.10
N TRP A 261 -31.52 -52.83 -5.19
CA TRP A 261 -31.61 -51.57 -5.95
C TRP A 261 -32.79 -50.66 -5.53
N MET A 262 -33.85 -51.19 -4.92
CA MET A 262 -35.00 -50.39 -4.45
C MET A 262 -34.88 -49.84 -3.03
N CYS A 263 -33.71 -49.97 -2.40
CA CYS A 263 -33.52 -49.52 -1.03
C CYS A 263 -33.20 -48.03 -0.99
N LEU A 264 -33.99 -47.24 -0.25
CA LEU A 264 -33.76 -45.79 -0.08
C LEU A 264 -32.35 -45.48 0.44
N PHE A 265 -31.77 -46.38 1.25
CA PHE A 265 -30.41 -46.27 1.74
C PHE A 265 -29.34 -46.34 0.62
N LYS A 266 -29.59 -47.10 -0.45
CA LYS A 266 -28.66 -47.20 -1.61
C LYS A 266 -28.97 -46.23 -2.74
N LEU A 267 -30.13 -45.58 -2.69
CA LEU A 267 -30.65 -44.71 -3.75
C LEU A 267 -30.57 -43.22 -3.39
N TRP A 268 -30.69 -42.86 -2.10
CA TRP A 268 -30.83 -41.48 -1.68
C TRP A 268 -29.66 -41.03 -0.78
N PRO A 269 -28.80 -40.08 -1.23
CA PRO A 269 -27.59 -39.70 -0.50
C PRO A 269 -27.83 -39.20 0.92
N SER A 270 -28.90 -38.43 1.17
CA SER A 270 -29.19 -37.96 2.54
C SER A 270 -29.73 -39.06 3.44
N SER A 271 -30.45 -40.04 2.89
CA SER A 271 -30.88 -41.21 3.67
C SER A 271 -29.71 -42.11 4.02
N HIS A 272 -28.75 -42.26 3.10
CA HIS A 272 -27.50 -42.98 3.35
C HIS A 272 -26.70 -42.30 4.47
N ALA A 273 -26.35 -41.02 4.27
CA ALA A 273 -25.58 -40.25 5.25
C ALA A 273 -26.26 -40.21 6.62
N GLY A 274 -27.57 -39.97 6.67
CA GLY A 274 -28.32 -39.91 7.93
C GLY A 274 -28.31 -41.23 8.71
N ARG A 275 -28.46 -42.37 8.03
CA ARG A 275 -28.41 -43.69 8.68
C ARG A 275 -27.00 -44.06 9.12
N VAL A 276 -25.99 -43.81 8.28
CA VAL A 276 -24.59 -44.07 8.63
C VAL A 276 -24.18 -43.24 9.85
N LYS A 277 -24.62 -41.98 9.90
CA LYS A 277 -24.42 -41.12 11.06
C LYS A 277 -25.08 -41.69 12.32
N ALA A 278 -26.35 -42.11 12.24
CA ALA A 278 -27.06 -42.66 13.39
C ALA A 278 -26.34 -43.90 13.97
N ASN A 279 -25.86 -44.80 13.11
CA ASN A 279 -25.09 -45.97 13.53
C ASN A 279 -23.74 -45.56 14.17
N LEU A 280 -23.08 -44.54 13.64
CA LEU A 280 -21.84 -44.01 14.23
C LEU A 280 -22.09 -43.39 15.61
N ASP A 281 -23.14 -42.59 15.75
CA ASP A 281 -23.53 -41.97 17.02
C ASP A 281 -23.82 -43.04 18.10
N GLU A 282 -24.50 -44.13 17.73
CA GLU A 282 -24.75 -45.28 18.62
C GLU A 282 -23.44 -46.00 19.02
N CYS A 283 -22.52 -46.18 18.07
CA CYS A 283 -21.22 -46.79 18.35
C CYS A 283 -20.31 -45.89 19.20
N PHE A 284 -20.42 -44.56 19.11
CA PHE A 284 -19.70 -43.65 20.03
C PHE A 284 -20.15 -43.85 21.48
N GLU A 285 -21.43 -44.15 21.71
CA GLU A 285 -21.97 -44.34 23.06
C GLU A 285 -21.64 -45.71 23.67
N THR A 286 -21.43 -46.71 22.82
CA THR A 286 -21.30 -48.12 23.25
C THR A 286 -19.88 -48.66 23.19
N LYS A 287 -19.03 -48.17 22.27
CA LYS A 287 -17.72 -48.76 21.96
C LYS A 287 -16.53 -47.80 22.10
N SER A 288 -16.75 -46.50 22.20
CA SER A 288 -15.62 -45.56 22.26
C SER A 288 -14.93 -45.61 23.63
N SER A 289 -13.60 -45.82 23.62
CA SER A 289 -12.75 -45.79 24.80
C SER A 289 -12.63 -44.40 25.43
N VAL A 290 -12.86 -43.35 24.63
CA VAL A 290 -12.85 -41.94 25.07
C VAL A 290 -14.19 -41.32 24.72
N LYS A 291 -14.92 -40.78 25.73
CA LYS A 291 -16.20 -40.13 25.49
C LYS A 291 -16.02 -38.85 24.67
N MET A 292 -16.30 -38.95 23.37
CA MET A 292 -16.24 -37.83 22.44
C MET A 292 -17.35 -36.80 22.74
N PRO A 293 -17.02 -35.50 22.82
CA PRO A 293 -18.00 -34.43 22.93
C PRO A 293 -18.99 -34.43 21.75
N ILE A 294 -20.27 -34.13 22.02
CA ILE A 294 -21.32 -34.08 20.99
C ILE A 294 -20.97 -33.07 19.88
N SER A 295 -20.33 -31.96 20.24
CA SER A 295 -19.81 -30.93 19.33
C SER A 295 -18.86 -31.51 18.26
N MET A 296 -18.07 -32.53 18.60
CA MET A 296 -17.07 -33.13 17.72
C MET A 296 -17.62 -34.25 16.85
N ARG A 297 -18.72 -34.91 17.26
CA ARG A 297 -19.27 -36.08 16.55
C ARG A 297 -19.59 -35.78 15.08
N GLN A 298 -20.17 -34.62 14.80
CA GLN A 298 -20.49 -34.21 13.42
C GLN A 298 -19.23 -34.00 12.58
N ALA A 299 -18.23 -33.30 13.12
CA ALA A 299 -16.98 -33.04 12.40
C ALA A 299 -16.18 -34.32 12.12
N VAL A 300 -16.19 -35.25 13.07
CA VAL A 300 -15.61 -36.59 12.90
C VAL A 300 -16.39 -37.39 11.86
N PHE A 301 -17.73 -37.38 11.92
CA PHE A 301 -18.59 -38.03 10.93
C PHE A 301 -18.29 -37.51 9.52
N ASP A 302 -18.27 -36.19 9.32
CA ASP A 302 -18.05 -35.60 7.99
C ASP A 302 -16.68 -36.01 7.43
N SER A 303 -15.63 -35.93 8.26
CA SER A 303 -14.27 -36.34 7.88
C SER A 303 -14.14 -37.84 7.60
N TRP A 304 -14.83 -38.66 8.38
CA TRP A 304 -14.84 -40.11 8.22
C TRP A 304 -15.64 -40.54 6.98
N TYR A 305 -16.85 -40.00 6.82
CA TYR A 305 -17.75 -40.30 5.72
C TYR A 305 -17.14 -39.93 4.36
N GLU A 306 -16.46 -38.78 4.28
CA GLU A 306 -15.79 -38.37 3.05
C GLU A 306 -14.56 -39.22 2.72
N LYS A 307 -13.70 -39.50 3.71
CA LYS A 307 -12.41 -40.18 3.48
C LYS A 307 -12.55 -41.71 3.35
N GLU A 308 -13.33 -42.35 4.21
CA GLU A 308 -13.39 -43.82 4.31
C GLU A 308 -14.61 -44.40 3.61
N LEU A 309 -15.73 -43.68 3.62
CA LEU A 309 -16.96 -44.08 2.93
C LEU A 309 -17.17 -43.37 1.60
N GLY A 310 -16.19 -42.58 1.13
CA GLY A 310 -16.30 -41.80 -0.10
C GLY A 310 -16.68 -42.62 -1.33
N LYS A 311 -16.21 -43.87 -1.41
CA LYS A 311 -16.57 -44.80 -2.50
C LYS A 311 -18.05 -45.23 -2.41
N GLU A 312 -18.52 -45.61 -1.22
CA GLU A 312 -19.92 -46.00 -1.01
C GLU A 312 -20.87 -44.82 -1.21
N ALA A 313 -20.48 -43.63 -0.73
CA ALA A 313 -21.22 -42.39 -0.94
C ALA A 313 -21.30 -42.01 -2.43
N ALA A 314 -20.21 -42.21 -3.19
CA ALA A 314 -20.18 -41.99 -4.63
C ALA A 314 -21.09 -42.97 -5.38
N GLU A 315 -21.11 -44.25 -4.97
CA GLU A 315 -22.01 -45.25 -5.53
C GLU A 315 -23.49 -44.86 -5.35
N VAL A 316 -23.87 -44.40 -4.15
CA VAL A 316 -25.24 -43.92 -3.91
C VAL A 316 -25.59 -42.71 -4.78
N ARG A 317 -24.66 -41.76 -4.96
CA ARG A 317 -24.85 -40.61 -5.86
C ARG A 317 -24.99 -41.05 -7.32
N GLN A 318 -24.19 -42.02 -7.77
CA GLN A 318 -24.29 -42.58 -9.11
C GLN A 318 -25.62 -43.31 -9.32
N ASN A 319 -26.06 -44.11 -8.34
CA ASN A 319 -27.36 -44.78 -8.37
C ASN A 319 -28.51 -43.78 -8.48
N LEU A 320 -28.46 -42.69 -7.70
CA LEU A 320 -29.44 -41.60 -7.81
C LEU A 320 -29.46 -41.00 -9.22
N MET A 321 -28.28 -40.67 -9.77
CA MET A 321 -28.18 -40.10 -11.12
C MET A 321 -28.75 -41.04 -12.16
N VAL A 322 -28.36 -42.33 -12.13
CA VAL A 322 -28.89 -43.35 -13.06
C VAL A 322 -30.40 -43.44 -12.94
N PHE A 323 -30.95 -43.46 -11.73
CA PHE A 323 -32.39 -43.49 -11.49
C PHE A 323 -33.12 -42.25 -12.02
N LEU A 324 -32.55 -41.06 -11.83
CA LEU A 324 -33.11 -39.84 -12.41
C LEU A 324 -33.07 -39.86 -13.94
N PHE A 325 -31.98 -40.33 -14.54
CA PHE A 325 -31.85 -40.49 -16.00
C PHE A 325 -32.86 -41.49 -16.55
N THR A 326 -33.04 -42.65 -15.92
CA THR A 326 -34.01 -43.66 -16.38
C THR A 326 -35.46 -43.18 -16.27
N LEU A 327 -35.80 -42.32 -15.32
CA LEU A 327 -37.14 -41.73 -15.20
C LEU A 327 -37.39 -40.59 -16.19
N THR A 328 -36.38 -39.74 -16.44
CA THR A 328 -36.52 -38.53 -17.25
C THR A 328 -36.39 -38.79 -18.75
N LEU A 329 -35.54 -39.72 -19.18
CA LEU A 329 -35.34 -40.04 -20.59
C LEU A 329 -36.61 -40.49 -21.32
N PRO A 330 -37.46 -41.39 -20.77
CA PRO A 330 -38.72 -41.77 -21.40
C PRO A 330 -39.70 -40.59 -21.48
N VAL A 331 -39.77 -39.74 -20.45
CA VAL A 331 -40.66 -38.57 -20.43
C VAL A 331 -40.26 -37.56 -21.49
N VAL A 332 -38.96 -37.29 -21.63
CA VAL A 332 -38.42 -36.42 -22.69
C VAL A 332 -38.67 -37.02 -24.07
N TRP A 333 -38.46 -38.33 -24.24
CA TRP A 333 -38.70 -39.03 -25.50
C TRP A 333 -40.18 -38.99 -25.90
N ILE A 334 -41.10 -39.24 -24.97
CA ILE A 334 -42.55 -39.16 -25.19
C ILE A 334 -42.98 -37.71 -25.50
N SER A 335 -42.44 -36.72 -24.78
CA SER A 335 -42.70 -35.30 -25.05
C SER A 335 -42.19 -34.86 -26.44
N TRP A 336 -41.02 -35.33 -26.84
CA TRP A 336 -40.47 -35.08 -28.17
C TRP A 336 -41.32 -35.74 -29.28
N LEU A 337 -41.76 -36.98 -29.08
CA LEU A 337 -42.64 -37.68 -30.03
C LEU A 337 -43.99 -36.97 -30.19
N THR A 338 -44.59 -36.52 -29.08
CA THR A 338 -45.89 -35.83 -29.09
C THR A 338 -45.83 -34.41 -29.67
N THR A 339 -44.73 -33.69 -29.47
CA THR A 339 -44.52 -32.38 -30.11
C THR A 339 -44.19 -32.51 -31.60
N ARG A 340 -43.48 -33.57 -32.00
CA ARG A 340 -43.20 -33.85 -33.41
C ARG A 340 -44.45 -34.26 -34.18
N SER A 341 -45.32 -35.09 -33.60
CA SER A 341 -46.57 -35.50 -34.25
C SER A 341 -47.54 -34.33 -34.46
N ARG A 342 -47.58 -33.36 -33.54
CA ARG A 342 -48.38 -32.12 -33.70
C ARG A 342 -47.88 -31.13 -34.75
N LYS A 343 -46.63 -31.26 -35.25
CA LYS A 343 -46.09 -30.39 -36.32
C LYS A 343 -46.31 -30.97 -37.73
N ILE A 344 -46.75 -32.23 -37.82
CA ILE A 344 -46.93 -32.96 -39.09
C ILE A 344 -48.42 -33.01 -39.51
N LEU A 345 -49.34 -32.77 -38.55
CA LEU A 345 -50.74 -32.41 -38.79
C LEU A 345 -50.88 -30.90 -38.85
#